data_AF-A0A967CR10-F1
#
_entry.id   AF-A0A967CR10-F1
#
_cell.length_a   1.000
_cell.length_b   1.000
_cell.length_c   1.000
_cell.angle_alpha   90.00
_cell.angle_beta   90.00
_cell.angle_gamma   90.00
#
_symmetry.space_group_name_H-M   'P 1'
#
loop_
_entity.id
_entity.type
_entity.pdbx_description
1 polymer ?
#
loop_
_entity_poly.entity_id
_entity_poly.type
_entity_poly.pdbx_seq_one_letter_code
_entity_poly.pdbx_strand_id
1 'polypeptide(L)' 'VTEWKEFRSADLEMIRKKLKSPLVFDGRNLYDPKRVRAQALEYFAIGR' A
#
# COMPACT_ATOMS: atom_id res chain seq x y z
N VAL A 1 -6.74 16.91 -12.90
CA VAL A 1 -5.87 15.72 -13.04
C VAL A 1 -4.95 15.73 -11.83
N THR A 2 -5.26 14.96 -10.80
CA THR A 2 -4.42 14.89 -9.59
C THR A 2 -3.16 14.11 -9.92
N GLU A 3 -1.99 14.63 -9.58
CA GLU A 3 -0.72 13.93 -9.83
C GLU A 3 -0.50 12.86 -8.76
N TRP A 4 -1.04 11.65 -8.95
CA TRP A 4 -0.97 10.49 -8.03
C TRP A 4 0.45 9.93 -7.75
N LYS A 5 1.51 10.72 -8.01
CA LYS A 5 2.89 10.28 -7.81
C LYS A 5 3.21 10.07 -6.34
N GLU A 6 2.66 10.88 -5.43
CA GLU A 6 3.03 10.79 -4.01
C GLU A 6 2.64 9.45 -3.38
N PHE A 7 1.55 8.83 -3.87
CA PHE A 7 1.11 7.52 -3.39
C PHE A 7 2.01 6.37 -3.85
N ARG A 8 2.74 6.50 -4.97
CA ARG A 8 3.67 5.44 -5.43
C ARG A 8 4.95 5.36 -4.59
N SER A 9 5.32 6.46 -3.95
CA SER A 9 6.52 6.59 -3.12
C SER A 9 6.21 6.57 -1.62
N ALA A 10 5.03 6.09 -1.21
CA ALA A 10 4.64 6.06 0.18
C ALA A 10 5.60 5.25 1.07
N ASP A 11 5.87 5.76 2.27
CA ASP A 11 6.60 5.05 3.31
C ASP A 11 5.69 4.03 4.01
N LEU A 12 5.74 2.80 3.51
CA LEU A 12 4.93 1.68 3.99
C LEU A 12 5.24 1.31 5.45
N GLU A 13 6.47 1.52 5.93
CA GLU A 13 6.84 1.22 7.31
C GLU A 13 6.19 2.22 8.27
N MET A 14 6.25 3.51 7.92
CA MET A 14 5.58 4.57 8.69
C MET A 14 4.07 4.34 8.74
N ILE A 15 3.45 3.97 7.60
CA ILE A 15 2.03 3.66 7.52
C ILE A 15 1.68 2.52 8.47
N ARG A 16 2.40 1.39 8.39
CA ARG A 16 2.17 0.22 9.26
C ARG A 16 2.18 0.58 10.74
N LYS A 17 3.15 1.40 11.19
CA LYS A 17 3.27 1.82 12.60
C LYS A 17 2.10 2.67 13.09
N LYS A 18 1.39 3.36 12.18
CA LYS A 18 0.27 4.25 12.49
C LYS A 18 -1.10 3.59 12.38
N LEU A 19 -1.18 2.45 11.69
CA LEU A 19 -2.44 1.75 11.48
C LEU A 19 -2.83 0.93 12.72
N LYS A 20 -4.12 0.96 13.08
CA LYS A 20 -4.69 0.05 14.10
C LYS A 20 -4.70 -1.41 13.64
N SER A 21 -4.91 -1.61 12.34
CA SER A 21 -4.80 -2.90 11.66
C SER A 21 -3.97 -2.72 10.39
N PRO A 22 -2.92 -3.52 10.15
CA PRO A 22 -1.96 -3.31 9.08
C PRO A 22 -2.52 -3.76 7.71
N LEU A 23 -3.59 -3.11 7.24
CA LEU A 23 -4.39 -3.51 6.09
C LEU A 23 -4.39 -2.44 4.99
N VAL A 24 -4.16 -2.85 3.73
CA VAL A 24 -4.15 -1.98 2.54
C VAL A 24 -5.05 -2.55 1.46
N PHE A 25 -6.00 -1.72 0.99
CA PHE A 25 -6.79 -1.95 -0.21
C PHE A 25 -6.32 -1.02 -1.33
N ASP A 26 -5.87 -1.59 -2.43
CA ASP A 26 -5.34 -0.85 -3.58
C ASP A 26 -6.22 -1.09 -4.82
N GLY A 27 -7.11 -0.13 -5.08
CA GLY A 27 -7.99 -0.15 -6.25
C GLY A 27 -7.33 0.22 -7.57
N ARG A 28 -6.05 0.60 -7.54
CA ARG A 28 -5.30 1.10 -8.71
C ARG A 28 -4.06 0.26 -9.01
N ASN A 29 -3.80 -0.77 -8.22
CA ASN A 29 -2.64 -1.65 -8.33
C ASN A 29 -1.31 -0.86 -8.40
N LEU A 30 -1.21 0.18 -7.57
CA LEU A 30 -0.04 1.07 -7.46
C LEU A 30 1.15 0.39 -6.81
N TYR A 31 0.92 -0.53 -5.89
CA TYR A 31 1.99 -1.19 -5.15
C TYR A 31 2.32 -2.60 -5.68
N ASP A 32 3.58 -3.00 -5.50
CA ASP A 32 3.99 -4.40 -5.65
C ASP A 32 3.54 -5.19 -4.40
N PRO A 33 2.69 -6.23 -4.55
CA PRO A 33 2.23 -7.05 -3.43
C PRO A 33 3.38 -7.64 -2.60
N LYS A 34 4.51 -8.00 -3.22
CA LYS A 34 5.67 -8.54 -2.50
C LYS A 34 6.28 -7.49 -1.59
N ARG A 35 6.42 -6.26 -2.08
CA ARG A 35 6.97 -5.13 -1.31
C ARG A 35 6.08 -4.77 -0.13
N VAL A 36 4.75 -4.76 -0.33
CA VAL A 36 3.80 -4.45 0.75
C VAL A 36 3.78 -5.55 1.81
N ARG A 37 3.73 -6.82 1.41
CA ARG A 37 3.76 -7.95 2.35
C ARG A 37 5.08 -8.08 3.10
N ALA A 38 6.20 -7.72 2.48
CA ALA A 38 7.50 -7.66 3.16
C ALA A 38 7.51 -6.65 4.32
N GLN A 39 6.63 -5.64 4.28
CA GLN A 39 6.41 -4.69 5.37
C GLN A 39 5.35 -5.17 6.37
N ALA A 40 4.97 -6.45 6.38
CA ALA A 40 3.93 -6.99 7.26
C ALA A 40 2.58 -6.24 7.17
N LEU A 41 2.26 -5.73 5.96
CA LEU A 41 0.95 -5.20 5.62
C LEU A 41 0.17 -6.25 4.82
N GLU A 42 -1.06 -6.51 5.23
CA GLU A 42 -2.03 -7.25 4.43
C GLU A 42 -2.44 -6.40 3.22
N TYR A 43 -2.45 -7.01 2.04
CA TYR A 43 -2.61 -6.29 0.79
C TYR A 43 -3.66 -6.94 -0.11
N PHE A 44 -4.67 -6.16 -0.45
CA PHE A 44 -5.80 -6.52 -1.30
C PHE A 44 -5.81 -5.63 -2.55
N ALA A 45 -5.61 -6.23 -3.71
CA ALA A 45 -5.65 -5.58 -5.01
C ALA A 45 -6.96 -5.90 -5.73
N ILE A 46 -7.37 -5.03 -6.65
CA ILE A 46 -8.52 -5.30 -7.52
C ILE A 46 -8.07 -6.04 -8.78
N GLY A 47 -8.67 -7.20 -9.02
CA GLY A 47 -8.47 -8.00 -10.24
C GLY A 47 -7.10 -8.69 -10.35
N ARG A 48 -6.48 -9.05 -9.21
CA ARG A 48 -5.14 -9.66 -9.14
C ARG A 48 -5.12 -10.85 -8.19
#